data_AF-A0ABC8T6W8-F1
#
_entry.id   AF-A0ABC8T6W8-F1
#
_cell.length_a   1.000
_cell.length_b   1.000
_cell.length_c   1.000
_cell.angle_alpha   90.00
_cell.angle_beta   90.00
_cell.angle_gamma   90.00
#
_symmetry.space_group_name_H-M   'P 1'
#
loop_
_entity.id
_entity.type
_entity.pdbx_description
1 polymer ?
#
loop_
_entity_poly.entity_id
_entity_poly.type
_entity_poly.pdbx_seq_one_letter_code
_entity_poly.pdbx_strand_id
1 'polypeptide(L)'
;MLTVPGYDVAGVVVKVGSQVKHLKEGDEVYGDINEEALNNPKQFGSLAEYTAVEEKLLALKPKNLSFAEAASLALAIETANEGLKRAGLSTGKSILVLGGAGGVGTLVIQTVPGYDVAGVVVKVGSQVKHLKEGDEVYGDINEEALNNPKQFGSLAEYTAVEEKLLALKPKNLSFAEAASLALAIETANEGLKRAGLSTGKSILVLGGAGGVGTLVIQLAKHVFGASKIAATSSSGKLELLKSLGADLAIDYNKENFGDLPDKFDVVYDAVGQCDKAVKAVKEGGSVVAIIGAVTPPAFIFVVTSNGSVLEKLNPFLESGKVKAVIDPKGPFPFYQTVEAFSHLETGRAIGKVVIYPVP
;
A
#
# COMPACT_ATOMS: atom_id res chain seq x y z
N MET A 1 -21.39 34.94 -14.32
CA MET A 1 -21.32 33.73 -15.18
C MET A 1 -21.03 32.55 -14.27
N LEU A 2 -21.94 31.60 -14.14
CA LEU A 2 -21.70 30.36 -13.40
C LEU A 2 -20.84 29.45 -14.28
N THR A 3 -19.64 29.10 -13.82
CA THR A 3 -18.85 28.00 -14.39
C THR A 3 -19.45 26.69 -13.92
N VAL A 4 -19.69 25.77 -14.86
CA VAL A 4 -20.17 24.42 -14.56
C VAL A 4 -18.94 23.53 -14.28
N PRO A 5 -18.82 22.84 -13.13
CA PRO A 5 -17.65 22.02 -12.81
C PRO A 5 -17.55 20.74 -13.65
N GLY A 6 -16.41 20.05 -13.60
CA GLY A 6 -16.18 18.72 -14.18
C GLY A 6 -15.16 18.72 -15.32
N TYR A 7 -14.28 17.71 -15.34
CA TYR A 7 -13.12 17.62 -16.26
C TYR A 7 -13.14 16.36 -17.12
N ASP A 8 -13.59 15.24 -16.57
CA ASP A 8 -13.81 13.98 -17.28
C ASP A 8 -15.17 13.98 -17.98
N VAL A 9 -15.23 13.43 -19.20
CA VAL A 9 -16.45 13.22 -19.97
C VAL A 9 -16.58 11.75 -20.36
N ALA A 10 -17.80 11.23 -20.30
CA ALA A 10 -18.17 10.00 -20.99
C ALA A 10 -19.59 10.17 -21.53
N GLY A 11 -19.80 9.81 -22.80
CA GLY A 11 -21.07 10.06 -23.47
C GLY A 11 -21.09 9.64 -24.93
N VAL A 12 -22.10 10.10 -25.66
CA VAL A 12 -22.28 9.81 -27.08
C VAL A 12 -21.92 11.05 -27.89
N VAL A 13 -21.14 10.88 -28.96
CA VAL A 13 -20.85 11.95 -29.91
C VAL A 13 -22.14 12.33 -30.64
N VAL A 14 -22.63 13.55 -30.45
CA VAL A 14 -23.86 14.03 -31.09
C VAL A 14 -23.60 14.97 -32.26
N LYS A 15 -22.38 15.52 -32.35
CA LYS A 15 -21.96 16.35 -33.48
C LYS A 15 -20.45 16.30 -33.66
N VAL A 16 -20.00 16.21 -34.91
CA VAL A 16 -18.59 16.28 -35.28
C VAL A 16 -18.28 17.52 -36.13
N GLY A 17 -17.14 18.16 -35.87
CA GLY A 17 -16.60 19.25 -36.69
C GLY A 17 -15.99 18.74 -37.99
N SER A 18 -15.86 19.62 -38.99
CA SER A 18 -15.39 19.26 -40.34
C SER A 18 -13.95 18.73 -40.44
N GLN A 19 -13.16 18.84 -39.37
CA GLN A 19 -11.76 18.38 -39.31
C GLN A 19 -11.54 17.13 -38.43
N VAL A 20 -12.62 16.59 -37.88
CA VAL A 20 -12.67 15.33 -37.11
C VAL A 20 -12.49 14.17 -38.10
N LYS A 21 -11.59 13.23 -37.81
CA LYS A 21 -11.19 12.19 -38.78
C LYS A 21 -11.55 10.77 -38.35
N HIS A 22 -11.70 10.52 -37.05
CA HIS A 22 -11.72 9.19 -36.46
C HIS A 22 -13.00 8.89 -35.68
N LEU A 23 -13.67 9.93 -35.17
CA LEU A 23 -14.95 9.80 -34.46
C LEU A 23 -16.11 10.26 -35.35
N LYS A 24 -17.28 9.61 -35.18
CA LYS A 24 -18.54 9.96 -35.88
C LYS A 24 -19.70 10.12 -34.90
N GLU A 25 -20.76 10.78 -35.37
CA GLU A 25 -22.02 10.87 -34.61
C GLU A 25 -22.53 9.45 -34.27
N GLY A 26 -22.90 9.24 -33.01
CA GLY A 26 -23.33 7.95 -32.46
C GLY A 26 -22.22 7.11 -31.80
N ASP A 27 -20.94 7.50 -31.90
CA ASP A 27 -19.87 6.82 -31.18
C ASP A 27 -19.98 7.07 -29.66
N GLU A 28 -19.85 6.01 -28.86
CA GLU A 28 -19.69 6.11 -27.41
C GLU A 28 -18.22 6.40 -27.09
N VAL A 29 -17.98 7.48 -26.36
CA VAL A 29 -16.63 7.99 -26.09
C VAL A 29 -16.45 8.33 -24.61
N TYR A 30 -15.19 8.32 -24.17
CA TYR A 30 -14.76 8.80 -22.86
C TYR A 30 -13.43 9.55 -23.00
N GLY A 31 -13.12 10.44 -22.06
CA GLY A 31 -11.89 11.24 -22.07
C GLY A 31 -12.04 12.57 -21.34
N ASP A 32 -11.21 13.56 -21.68
CA ASP A 32 -11.13 14.82 -20.92
C ASP A 32 -11.53 16.02 -21.76
N ILE A 33 -12.15 17.01 -21.11
CA ILE A 33 -12.65 18.19 -21.81
C ILE A 33 -11.55 19.26 -22.03
N ASN A 34 -10.42 19.15 -21.32
CA ASN A 34 -9.35 20.14 -21.28
C ASN A 34 -7.96 19.50 -21.10
N GLU A 35 -6.95 20.06 -21.75
CA GLU A 35 -5.56 19.63 -21.61
C GLU A 35 -4.84 20.18 -20.38
N GLU A 36 -5.28 21.33 -19.85
CA GLU A 36 -4.69 22.01 -18.69
C GLU A 36 -5.80 22.46 -17.74
N ALA A 37 -6.62 21.50 -17.29
CA ALA A 37 -7.80 21.71 -16.46
C ALA A 37 -7.55 22.63 -15.23
N LEU A 38 -6.36 22.51 -14.62
CA LEU A 38 -5.98 23.24 -13.41
C LEU A 38 -5.52 24.69 -13.67
N ASN A 39 -4.94 24.96 -14.84
CA ASN A 39 -4.32 26.26 -15.15
C ASN A 39 -5.20 27.15 -16.05
N ASN A 40 -6.12 26.56 -16.82
CA ASN A 40 -6.98 27.31 -17.74
C ASN A 40 -8.37 26.65 -17.90
N PRO A 41 -9.27 26.78 -16.91
CA PRO A 41 -10.56 26.10 -16.93
C PRO A 41 -11.47 26.61 -18.05
N LYS A 42 -12.07 25.69 -18.83
CA LYS A 42 -13.08 26.04 -19.84
C LYS A 42 -14.35 26.59 -19.18
N GLN A 43 -15.03 27.49 -19.88
CA GLN A 43 -16.24 28.16 -19.41
C GLN A 43 -17.43 27.18 -19.17
N PHE A 44 -17.44 26.04 -19.85
CA PHE A 44 -18.44 24.98 -19.74
C PHE A 44 -17.75 23.65 -19.40
N GLY A 45 -18.04 23.09 -18.22
CA GLY A 45 -17.47 21.83 -17.72
C GLY A 45 -18.31 20.60 -18.06
N SER A 46 -17.83 19.41 -17.69
CA SER A 46 -18.47 18.14 -18.04
C SER A 46 -19.80 17.85 -17.33
N LEU A 47 -20.18 18.67 -16.34
CA LEU A 47 -21.53 18.62 -15.75
C LEU A 47 -22.60 19.33 -16.62
N ALA A 48 -22.22 19.95 -17.75
CA ALA A 48 -23.17 20.47 -18.72
C ALA A 48 -23.76 19.32 -19.56
N GLU A 49 -25.06 19.42 -19.90
CA GLU A 49 -25.75 18.42 -20.73
C GLU A 49 -25.04 18.15 -22.07
N TYR A 50 -24.36 19.17 -22.60
CA TYR A 50 -23.51 19.08 -23.78
C TYR A 50 -22.16 19.74 -23.49
N THR A 51 -21.07 19.11 -23.90
CA THR A 51 -19.73 19.69 -23.78
C THR A 51 -18.87 19.47 -25.02
N ALA A 52 -18.11 20.52 -25.38
CA ALA A 52 -17.22 20.52 -26.53
C ALA A 52 -15.78 20.15 -26.12
N VAL A 53 -15.26 19.09 -26.73
CA VAL A 53 -14.04 18.38 -26.34
C VAL A 53 -13.16 18.13 -27.55
N GLU A 54 -11.84 18.10 -27.38
CA GLU A 54 -10.97 17.79 -28.51
C GLU A 54 -10.93 16.31 -28.88
N GLU A 55 -10.97 15.96 -30.17
CA GLU A 55 -10.95 14.58 -30.71
C GLU A 55 -9.80 13.76 -30.12
N LYS A 56 -8.62 14.39 -29.99
CA LYS A 56 -7.43 13.75 -29.43
C LYS A 56 -7.54 13.42 -27.94
N LEU A 57 -8.49 14.04 -27.23
CA LEU A 57 -8.73 13.83 -25.81
C LEU A 57 -9.79 12.77 -25.56
N LEU A 58 -10.34 12.17 -26.62
CA LEU A 58 -11.40 11.17 -26.54
C LEU A 58 -10.93 9.82 -27.08
N ALA A 59 -11.39 8.75 -26.44
CA ALA A 59 -11.26 7.38 -26.91
C ALA A 59 -12.63 6.72 -27.01
N LEU A 60 -12.74 5.68 -27.86
CA LEU A 60 -13.95 4.87 -27.92
C LEU A 60 -14.14 4.14 -26.60
N LYS A 61 -15.36 4.22 -26.06
CA LYS A 61 -15.74 3.54 -24.84
C LYS A 61 -15.70 2.01 -25.05
N PRO A 62 -14.99 1.25 -24.20
CA PRO A 62 -15.06 -0.20 -24.23
C PRO A 62 -16.51 -0.69 -24.07
N LYS A 63 -16.89 -1.71 -24.84
CA LYS A 63 -18.28 -2.23 -24.86
C LYS A 63 -18.71 -2.87 -23.53
N ASN A 64 -17.75 -3.34 -22.75
CA ASN A 64 -17.96 -4.04 -21.48
C ASN A 64 -18.03 -3.10 -20.26
N LEU A 65 -17.87 -1.80 -20.45
CA LEU A 65 -17.93 -0.81 -19.37
C LEU A 65 -19.20 0.03 -19.47
N SER A 66 -19.72 0.46 -18.33
CA SER A 66 -20.68 1.56 -18.24
C SER A 66 -19.99 2.91 -18.50
N PHE A 67 -20.77 3.97 -18.75
CA PHE A 67 -20.21 5.32 -18.92
C PHE A 67 -19.50 5.82 -17.65
N ALA A 68 -19.98 5.46 -16.46
CA ALA A 68 -19.36 5.84 -15.20
C ALA A 68 -17.97 5.20 -15.02
N GLU A 69 -17.87 3.89 -15.31
CA GLU A 69 -16.59 3.16 -15.25
C GLU A 69 -15.60 3.65 -16.31
N ALA A 70 -16.08 3.97 -17.50
CA ALA A 70 -15.26 4.55 -18.56
C ALA A 70 -14.75 5.96 -18.19
N ALA A 71 -15.59 6.81 -17.59
CA ALA A 71 -15.17 8.13 -17.13
C ALA A 71 -14.03 8.04 -16.09
N SER A 72 -14.06 7.05 -15.19
CA SER A 72 -12.97 6.84 -14.23
C SER A 72 -11.64 6.41 -14.86
N LEU A 73 -11.65 5.83 -16.06
CA LEU A 73 -10.44 5.48 -16.81
C LEU A 73 -9.78 6.69 -17.47
N ALA A 74 -10.56 7.70 -17.87
CA ALA A 74 -10.03 8.94 -18.44
C ALA A 74 -9.04 9.62 -17.48
N LEU A 75 -9.43 9.74 -16.22
CA LEU A 75 -8.63 10.33 -15.14
C LEU A 75 -7.27 9.63 -14.91
N ALA A 76 -7.21 8.30 -15.06
CA ALA A 76 -5.97 7.54 -14.97
C ALA A 76 -5.05 7.80 -16.18
N ILE A 77 -5.64 7.98 -17.36
CA ILE A 77 -4.94 8.33 -18.59
C ILE A 77 -4.44 9.79 -18.54
N GLU A 78 -5.19 10.73 -17.94
CA GLU A 78 -4.75 12.11 -17.73
C GLU A 78 -3.52 12.17 -16.83
N THR A 79 -3.48 11.41 -15.74
CA THR A 79 -2.32 11.35 -14.83
C THR A 79 -1.05 10.88 -15.56
N ALA A 80 -1.18 9.91 -16.47
CA ALA A 80 -0.08 9.46 -17.33
C ALA A 80 0.29 10.51 -18.42
N ASN A 81 -0.71 11.19 -18.98
CA ASN A 81 -0.54 12.22 -20.01
C ASN A 81 0.03 13.54 -19.47
N GLU A 82 -0.26 13.95 -18.23
CA GLU A 82 0.39 15.09 -17.54
C GLU A 82 1.89 14.82 -17.35
N GLY A 83 2.25 13.58 -17.02
CA GLY A 83 3.64 13.11 -17.02
C GLY A 83 4.33 13.24 -18.39
N LEU A 84 3.60 13.00 -19.48
CA LEU A 84 4.09 13.15 -20.86
C LEU A 84 4.07 14.60 -21.36
N LYS A 85 3.14 15.45 -20.89
CA LYS A 85 3.10 16.89 -21.20
C LYS A 85 4.21 17.69 -20.53
N ARG A 86 4.62 17.31 -19.32
CA ARG A 86 5.85 17.82 -18.70
C ARG A 86 7.10 17.51 -19.55
N ALA A 87 6.99 16.60 -20.53
CA ALA A 87 8.01 16.31 -21.54
C ALA A 87 7.84 17.05 -22.89
N GLY A 88 6.86 17.96 -23.03
CA GLY A 88 6.86 19.02 -24.06
C GLY A 88 6.19 18.72 -25.41
N LEU A 89 4.99 18.13 -25.44
CA LEU A 89 4.25 17.84 -26.70
C LEU A 89 2.79 18.35 -26.64
N SER A 90 2.33 19.13 -27.62
CA SER A 90 0.93 19.59 -27.74
C SER A 90 0.47 19.84 -29.20
N THR A 91 -0.86 19.72 -29.47
CA THR A 91 -1.75 20.54 -30.38
C THR A 91 -3.07 19.85 -30.79
N GLY A 92 -4.13 20.61 -31.17
CA GLY A 92 -5.58 20.28 -30.98
C GLY A 92 -6.55 20.13 -32.18
N LYS A 93 -7.83 19.74 -31.90
CA LYS A 93 -9.05 19.59 -32.80
C LYS A 93 -10.37 19.30 -32.01
N SER A 94 -11.54 19.96 -32.19
CA SER A 94 -12.78 19.81 -31.34
C SER A 94 -14.00 18.99 -31.87
N ILE A 95 -14.83 18.42 -30.97
CA ILE A 95 -16.02 17.51 -31.07
C ILE A 95 -17.07 17.87 -29.99
N LEU A 96 -18.38 17.59 -30.18
CA LEU A 96 -19.44 17.77 -29.16
C LEU A 96 -20.00 16.43 -28.64
N VAL A 97 -20.05 16.25 -27.32
CA VAL A 97 -20.48 15.02 -26.62
C VAL A 97 -21.68 15.27 -25.70
N LEU A 98 -22.64 14.34 -25.68
CA LEU A 98 -23.81 14.29 -24.79
C LEU A 98 -23.61 13.20 -23.73
N GLY A 99 -23.52 13.54 -22.44
CA GLY A 99 -23.28 12.56 -21.37
C GLY A 99 -23.16 13.18 -19.97
N GLY A 100 -23.47 12.37 -18.94
CA GLY A 100 -23.46 12.77 -17.52
C GLY A 100 -22.16 12.42 -16.80
N ALA A 101 -21.76 13.29 -15.88
CA ALA A 101 -20.49 13.22 -15.14
C ALA A 101 -20.34 11.97 -14.26
N GLY A 102 -19.13 11.41 -14.25
CA GLY A 102 -18.62 10.59 -13.16
C GLY A 102 -17.80 11.45 -12.21
N GLY A 103 -18.32 11.75 -11.02
CA GLY A 103 -17.54 12.26 -9.89
C GLY A 103 -17.48 13.78 -9.75
N VAL A 104 -17.92 14.27 -8.59
CA VAL A 104 -17.93 15.68 -8.21
C VAL A 104 -16.50 16.23 -8.08
N GLY A 105 -16.24 17.35 -8.75
CA GLY A 105 -15.03 18.14 -8.60
C GLY A 105 -14.79 18.54 -7.14
N THR A 106 -13.92 17.80 -6.48
CA THR A 106 -13.04 18.32 -5.45
C THR A 106 -11.64 18.27 -6.05
N LEU A 107 -10.78 19.26 -5.78
CA LEU A 107 -9.34 19.08 -5.97
C LEU A 107 -8.92 17.91 -5.06
N VAL A 108 -9.07 16.68 -5.53
CA VAL A 108 -8.49 15.52 -4.87
C VAL A 108 -7.09 15.46 -5.42
N ILE A 109 -6.11 15.83 -4.61
CA ILE A 109 -4.73 15.40 -4.84
C ILE A 109 -4.83 13.89 -4.97
N GLN A 110 -4.80 13.35 -6.20
CA GLN A 110 -4.96 11.93 -6.42
C GLN A 110 -3.78 11.22 -5.80
N THR A 111 -3.98 10.66 -4.61
CA THR A 111 -3.01 9.78 -3.99
C THR A 111 -3.25 8.39 -4.54
N VAL A 112 -2.18 7.76 -5.03
CA VAL A 112 -2.20 6.32 -5.32
C VAL A 112 -1.89 5.62 -3.99
N PRO A 113 -2.74 4.73 -3.47
CA PRO A 113 -2.48 4.08 -2.20
C PRO A 113 -1.37 3.02 -2.29
N GLY A 114 -0.92 2.54 -1.11
CA GLY A 114 0.04 1.45 -0.98
C GLY A 114 1.49 1.94 -0.89
N TYR A 115 2.27 1.29 -0.03
CA TYR A 115 3.68 1.63 0.18
C TYR A 115 4.62 0.44 0.01
N ASP A 116 4.14 -0.77 0.23
CA ASP A 116 4.91 -1.98 -0.03
C ASP A 116 4.93 -2.30 -1.53
N VAL A 117 6.11 -2.55 -2.10
CA VAL A 117 6.27 -2.95 -3.50
C VAL A 117 7.22 -4.13 -3.62
N ALA A 118 6.97 -4.98 -4.62
CA ALA A 118 7.98 -5.84 -5.21
C ALA A 118 7.75 -5.90 -6.74
N GLY A 119 8.81 -5.76 -7.51
CA GLY A 119 8.71 -5.68 -8.97
C GLY A 119 10.07 -5.67 -9.65
N VAL A 120 10.06 -5.38 -10.95
CA VAL A 120 11.28 -5.29 -11.77
C VAL A 120 11.57 -3.83 -12.09
N VAL A 121 12.83 -3.42 -11.91
CA VAL A 121 13.27 -2.08 -12.32
C VAL A 121 13.19 -1.98 -13.85
N VAL A 122 12.28 -1.14 -14.37
CA VAL A 122 12.13 -0.92 -15.82
C VAL A 122 12.88 0.32 -16.32
N LYS A 123 13.21 1.23 -15.40
CA LYS A 123 14.00 2.44 -15.70
C LYS A 123 14.74 2.95 -14.48
N VAL A 124 15.93 3.52 -14.68
CA VAL A 124 16.72 4.17 -13.63
C VAL A 124 17.00 5.64 -13.97
N GLY A 125 17.01 6.48 -12.94
CA GLY A 125 17.44 7.88 -13.04
C GLY A 125 18.96 8.01 -13.11
N SER A 126 19.46 9.15 -13.57
CA SER A 126 20.91 9.38 -13.76
C SER A 126 21.75 9.37 -12.48
N GLN A 127 21.12 9.46 -11.31
CA GLN A 127 21.77 9.46 -10.00
C GLN A 127 21.71 8.11 -9.26
N VAL A 128 21.02 7.12 -9.83
CA VAL A 128 20.94 5.74 -9.30
C VAL A 128 22.30 5.06 -9.51
N LYS A 129 22.81 4.36 -8.49
CA LYS A 129 24.20 3.82 -8.51
C LYS A 129 24.29 2.31 -8.31
N HIS A 130 23.32 1.71 -7.65
CA HIS A 130 23.34 0.35 -7.14
C HIS A 130 22.30 -0.55 -7.80
N LEU A 131 21.21 0.01 -8.34
CA LEU A 131 20.19 -0.69 -9.10
C LEU A 131 20.31 -0.42 -10.61
N LYS A 132 19.90 -1.39 -11.42
CA LYS A 132 19.82 -1.28 -12.89
C LYS A 132 18.51 -1.85 -13.42
N GLU A 133 18.19 -1.49 -14.67
CA GLU A 133 17.08 -2.09 -15.41
C GLU A 133 17.21 -3.63 -15.40
N GLY A 134 16.11 -4.33 -15.11
CA GLY A 134 16.04 -5.78 -14.97
C GLY A 134 16.26 -6.33 -13.56
N ASP A 135 16.68 -5.52 -12.58
CA ASP A 135 16.78 -5.98 -11.19
C ASP A 135 15.40 -6.25 -10.59
N GLU A 136 15.24 -7.41 -9.94
CA GLU A 136 14.09 -7.70 -9.08
C GLU A 136 14.30 -7.05 -7.71
N VAL A 137 13.38 -6.19 -7.29
CA VAL A 137 13.50 -5.39 -6.09
C VAL A 137 12.24 -5.45 -5.24
N TYR A 138 12.38 -5.10 -3.96
CA TYR A 138 11.25 -4.91 -3.05
C TYR A 138 11.59 -3.84 -2.00
N GLY A 139 10.57 -3.22 -1.41
CA GLY A 139 10.76 -2.19 -0.40
C GLY A 139 9.47 -1.50 0.03
N ASP A 140 9.59 -0.70 1.09
CA ASP A 140 8.57 0.26 1.51
C ASP A 140 8.96 1.63 0.99
N ILE A 141 8.13 2.16 0.07
CA ILE A 141 8.42 3.38 -0.68
C ILE A 141 8.08 4.65 0.09
N ASN A 142 7.67 4.54 1.36
CA ASN A 142 7.23 5.65 2.20
C ASN A 142 8.20 5.91 3.37
N GLU A 143 9.36 6.49 3.05
CA GLU A 143 10.48 6.71 4.01
C GLU A 143 10.05 7.30 5.35
N GLU A 144 9.42 8.48 5.36
CA GLU A 144 8.99 9.18 6.57
C GLU A 144 7.49 9.46 6.52
N ALA A 145 6.69 8.43 6.81
CA ALA A 145 5.23 8.45 6.66
C ALA A 145 4.50 9.61 7.36
N LEU A 146 5.08 10.20 8.42
CA LEU A 146 4.50 11.32 9.15
C LEU A 146 4.89 12.70 8.60
N ASN A 147 6.06 12.81 7.95
CA ASN A 147 6.62 14.11 7.55
C ASN A 147 6.39 14.38 6.06
N ASN A 148 6.56 13.36 5.22
CA ASN A 148 6.44 13.48 3.78
C ASN A 148 5.83 12.19 3.19
N PRO A 149 4.54 11.94 3.40
CA PRO A 149 3.90 10.73 2.93
C PRO A 149 3.96 10.66 1.39
N LYS A 150 4.34 9.49 0.87
CA LYS A 150 4.37 9.23 -0.57
C LYS A 150 2.98 9.43 -1.16
N GLN A 151 2.85 10.35 -2.12
CA GLN A 151 1.58 10.63 -2.79
C GLN A 151 1.26 9.58 -3.87
N PHE A 152 2.27 9.10 -4.59
CA PHE A 152 2.12 8.09 -5.64
C PHE A 152 2.64 6.74 -5.13
N GLY A 153 1.73 5.98 -4.53
CA GLY A 153 1.95 4.67 -3.92
C GLY A 153 2.24 3.53 -4.89
N SER A 154 2.15 2.31 -4.36
CA SER A 154 2.49 1.06 -5.04
C SER A 154 1.30 0.25 -5.57
N LEU A 155 0.06 0.62 -5.25
CA LEU A 155 -1.13 0.02 -5.88
C LEU A 155 -1.34 0.60 -7.29
N ALA A 156 -0.36 0.37 -8.15
CA ALA A 156 -0.34 0.73 -9.55
C ALA A 156 0.57 -0.26 -10.30
N GLU A 157 0.47 -0.29 -11.63
CA GLU A 157 1.36 -1.10 -12.47
C GLU A 157 2.81 -0.58 -12.44
N TYR A 158 2.99 0.73 -12.21
CA TYR A 158 4.28 1.40 -12.11
C TYR A 158 4.28 2.38 -10.95
N THR A 159 5.41 2.49 -10.25
CA THR A 159 5.64 3.49 -9.21
C THR A 159 7.09 3.97 -9.25
N ALA A 160 7.30 5.26 -8.95
CA ALA A 160 8.62 5.87 -8.90
C ALA A 160 9.14 5.85 -7.45
N VAL A 161 10.32 5.25 -7.24
CA VAL A 161 10.86 4.99 -5.92
C VAL A 161 12.32 5.46 -5.83
N GLU A 162 12.67 6.04 -4.70
CA GLU A 162 14.03 6.41 -4.34
C GLU A 162 14.86 5.14 -4.11
N GLU A 163 16.03 5.02 -4.76
CA GLU A 163 16.89 3.83 -4.73
C GLU A 163 17.15 3.30 -3.30
N LYS A 164 17.33 4.20 -2.32
CA LYS A 164 17.61 3.87 -0.92
C LYS A 164 16.49 3.12 -0.19
N LEU A 165 15.28 3.11 -0.73
CA LEU A 165 14.11 2.45 -0.14
C LEU A 165 13.94 1.01 -0.63
N LEU A 166 14.72 0.62 -1.64
CA LEU A 166 14.63 -0.68 -2.28
C LEU A 166 15.83 -1.55 -1.87
N ALA A 167 15.58 -2.85 -1.81
CA ALA A 167 16.60 -3.89 -1.76
C ALA A 167 16.36 -4.88 -2.90
N LEU A 168 17.41 -5.62 -3.27
CA LEU A 168 17.24 -6.76 -4.18
C LEU A 168 16.32 -7.80 -3.55
N LYS A 169 15.37 -8.30 -4.34
CA LYS A 169 14.43 -9.32 -3.92
C LYS A 169 15.19 -10.64 -3.62
N PRO A 170 14.94 -11.31 -2.48
CA PRO A 170 15.51 -12.62 -2.24
C PRO A 170 15.10 -13.59 -3.36
N LYS A 171 16.05 -14.36 -3.88
CA LYS A 171 15.83 -15.22 -5.07
C LYS A 171 14.82 -16.34 -4.83
N ASN A 172 14.66 -16.76 -3.59
CA ASN A 172 13.77 -17.84 -3.18
C ASN A 172 12.32 -17.38 -2.92
N LEU A 173 12.05 -16.07 -2.93
CA LEU A 173 10.71 -15.55 -2.72
C LEU A 173 10.02 -15.23 -4.04
N SER A 174 8.71 -15.36 -4.09
CA SER A 174 7.86 -14.75 -5.10
C SER A 174 7.75 -13.23 -4.92
N PHE A 175 7.26 -12.51 -5.92
CA PHE A 175 6.96 -11.08 -5.78
C PHE A 175 5.89 -10.82 -4.71
N ALA A 176 4.86 -11.67 -4.63
CA ALA A 176 3.81 -11.53 -3.63
C ALA A 176 4.37 -11.67 -2.20
N GLU A 177 5.25 -12.66 -1.98
CA GLU A 177 5.93 -12.84 -0.69
C GLU A 177 6.84 -11.65 -0.36
N ALA A 178 7.65 -11.18 -1.31
CA ALA A 178 8.51 -10.03 -1.09
C ALA A 178 7.73 -8.75 -0.78
N ALA A 179 6.67 -8.44 -1.54
CA ALA A 179 5.80 -7.29 -1.31
C ALA A 179 5.09 -7.38 0.05
N SER A 180 4.82 -8.59 0.56
CA SER A 180 4.21 -8.74 1.87
C SER A 180 5.14 -8.35 3.04
N LEU A 181 6.45 -8.25 2.82
CA LEU A 181 7.44 -8.13 3.90
C LEU A 181 7.77 -6.70 4.28
N ALA A 182 7.97 -5.80 3.32
CA ALA A 182 8.80 -4.59 3.49
C ALA A 182 8.47 -3.73 4.72
N LEU A 183 7.34 -3.02 4.74
CA LEU A 183 6.94 -2.18 5.88
C LEU A 183 6.88 -2.97 7.19
N ALA A 184 6.32 -4.18 7.13
CA ALA A 184 6.03 -4.96 8.32
C ALA A 184 7.31 -5.53 8.97
N ILE A 185 8.29 -5.95 8.18
CA ILE A 185 9.56 -6.49 8.67
C ILE A 185 10.47 -5.39 9.19
N GLU A 186 10.47 -4.22 8.54
CA GLU A 186 11.20 -3.04 9.01
C GLU A 186 10.62 -2.54 10.33
N THR A 187 9.28 -2.44 10.43
CA THR A 187 8.57 -2.08 11.66
C THR A 187 8.87 -3.09 12.79
N ALA A 188 8.81 -4.38 12.51
CA ALA A 188 9.16 -5.42 13.49
C ALA A 188 10.61 -5.26 13.99
N ASN A 189 11.56 -5.16 13.07
CA ASN A 189 12.99 -5.04 13.38
C ASN A 189 13.33 -3.77 14.18
N GLU A 190 12.80 -2.62 13.77
CA GLU A 190 13.06 -1.35 14.46
C GLU A 190 12.44 -1.34 15.87
N GLY A 191 11.20 -1.83 16.00
CA GLY A 191 10.53 -1.91 17.30
C GLY A 191 11.26 -2.83 18.28
N LEU A 192 11.73 -4.00 17.80
CA LEU A 192 12.53 -4.93 18.60
C LEU A 192 13.85 -4.31 19.06
N LYS A 193 14.53 -3.54 18.20
CA LYS A 193 15.77 -2.82 18.56
C LYS A 193 15.51 -1.73 19.58
N ARG A 194 14.50 -0.88 19.35
CA ARG A 194 14.17 0.23 20.27
C ARG A 194 13.73 -0.26 21.63
N ALA A 195 13.00 -1.38 21.69
CA ALA A 195 12.62 -2.03 22.95
C ALA A 195 13.80 -2.71 23.67
N GLY A 196 14.98 -2.76 23.02
CA GLY A 196 16.17 -3.39 23.57
C GLY A 196 16.03 -4.91 23.72
N LEU A 197 15.30 -5.57 22.83
CA LEU A 197 15.30 -7.04 22.78
C LEU A 197 16.71 -7.52 22.42
N SER A 198 17.20 -8.50 23.15
CA SER A 198 18.53 -9.09 22.95
C SER A 198 18.51 -10.55 23.36
N THR A 199 19.58 -11.28 23.03
CA THR A 199 19.72 -12.69 23.37
C THR A 199 19.41 -12.94 24.84
N GLY A 200 18.59 -13.96 25.13
CA GLY A 200 18.24 -14.34 26.49
C GLY A 200 17.05 -13.61 27.10
N LYS A 201 16.58 -12.50 26.49
CA LYS A 201 15.37 -11.79 26.94
C LYS A 201 14.09 -12.47 26.48
N SER A 202 13.03 -12.28 27.24
CA SER A 202 11.68 -12.76 26.97
C SER A 202 10.81 -11.67 26.34
N ILE A 203 9.91 -12.06 25.44
CA ILE A 203 9.00 -11.15 24.75
C ILE A 203 7.56 -11.67 24.73
N LEU A 204 6.60 -10.76 24.89
CA LEU A 204 5.18 -10.98 24.60
C LEU A 204 4.77 -10.15 23.37
N VAL A 205 4.21 -10.80 22.35
CA VAL A 205 3.71 -10.16 21.12
C VAL A 205 2.18 -10.13 21.13
N LEU A 206 1.59 -8.93 21.22
CA LEU A 206 0.15 -8.75 21.11
C LEU A 206 -0.25 -8.67 19.63
N GLY A 207 -1.22 -9.49 19.21
CA GLY A 207 -1.63 -9.55 17.79
C GLY A 207 -0.65 -10.36 16.93
N GLY A 208 -0.10 -11.45 17.46
CA GLY A 208 0.95 -12.24 16.84
C GLY A 208 0.61 -12.85 15.47
N ALA A 209 -0.67 -12.94 15.12
CA ALA A 209 -1.11 -13.46 13.83
C ALA A 209 -1.37 -12.38 12.76
N GLY A 210 -1.12 -11.10 13.07
CA GLY A 210 -1.24 -9.98 12.13
C GLY A 210 0.03 -9.75 11.30
N GLY A 211 -0.03 -8.78 10.39
CA GLY A 211 1.07 -8.49 9.46
C GLY A 211 2.42 -8.23 10.13
N VAL A 212 2.46 -7.36 11.14
CA VAL A 212 3.69 -7.10 11.92
C VAL A 212 3.97 -8.22 12.93
N GLY A 213 2.94 -8.67 13.65
CA GLY A 213 3.09 -9.66 14.73
C GLY A 213 3.76 -10.96 14.28
N THR A 214 3.40 -11.46 13.10
CA THR A 214 3.99 -12.69 12.54
C THR A 214 5.49 -12.55 12.28
N LEU A 215 5.96 -11.34 11.94
CA LEU A 215 7.38 -11.05 11.72
C LEU A 215 8.11 -10.75 13.03
N VAL A 216 7.45 -10.12 14.01
CA VAL A 216 8.04 -9.92 15.35
C VAL A 216 8.39 -11.26 16.00
N ILE A 217 7.51 -12.27 15.93
CA ILE A 217 7.78 -13.61 16.49
C ILE A 217 9.03 -14.23 15.83
N GLN A 218 9.07 -14.23 14.50
CA GLN A 218 10.16 -14.85 13.75
C GLN A 218 11.50 -14.12 13.95
N LEU A 219 11.50 -12.78 13.93
CA LEU A 219 12.69 -11.98 14.20
C LEU A 219 13.17 -12.15 15.64
N ALA A 220 12.26 -12.14 16.62
CA ALA A 220 12.60 -12.37 18.02
C ALA A 220 13.31 -13.72 18.21
N LYS A 221 12.85 -14.77 17.52
CA LYS A 221 13.47 -16.11 17.59
C LYS A 221 14.80 -16.16 16.85
N HIS A 222 14.82 -15.76 15.59
CA HIS A 222 15.92 -16.09 14.67
C HIS A 222 17.00 -15.02 14.57
N VAL A 223 16.66 -13.76 14.84
CA VAL A 223 17.57 -12.61 14.70
C VAL A 223 18.02 -12.10 16.07
N PHE A 224 17.10 -12.01 17.04
CA PHE A 224 17.39 -11.44 18.36
C PHE A 224 17.66 -12.48 19.45
N GLY A 225 17.42 -13.78 19.18
CA GLY A 225 17.75 -14.85 20.12
C GLY A 225 16.97 -14.80 21.44
N ALA A 226 15.70 -14.39 21.38
CA ALA A 226 14.83 -14.37 22.55
C ALA A 226 14.76 -15.76 23.22
N SER A 227 14.81 -15.78 24.56
CA SER A 227 14.77 -17.03 25.34
C SER A 227 13.37 -17.61 25.45
N LYS A 228 12.35 -16.75 25.44
CA LYS A 228 10.94 -17.10 25.56
C LYS A 228 10.11 -16.11 24.76
N ILE A 229 9.25 -16.64 23.88
CA ILE A 229 8.36 -15.86 23.03
C ILE A 229 6.93 -16.28 23.34
N ALA A 230 6.16 -15.38 23.95
CA ALA A 230 4.72 -15.52 24.04
C ALA A 230 4.05 -14.65 22.96
N ALA A 231 2.90 -15.09 22.45
CA ALA A 231 2.15 -14.32 21.48
C ALA A 231 0.64 -14.54 21.64
N THR A 232 -0.15 -13.49 21.41
CA THR A 232 -1.61 -13.56 21.52
C THR A 232 -2.28 -13.64 20.15
N SER A 233 -3.33 -14.44 20.04
CA SER A 233 -4.25 -14.44 18.88
C SER A 233 -5.61 -15.05 19.27
N SER A 234 -6.54 -15.12 18.32
CA SER A 234 -7.78 -15.88 18.50
C SER A 234 -7.52 -17.39 18.39
N SER A 235 -8.42 -18.21 18.95
CA SER A 235 -8.24 -19.67 19.06
C SER A 235 -7.79 -20.36 17.77
N GLY A 236 -8.36 -19.97 16.62
CA GLY A 236 -8.07 -20.59 15.33
C GLY A 236 -6.68 -20.27 14.77
N LYS A 237 -5.93 -19.35 15.38
CA LYS A 237 -4.62 -18.88 14.90
C LYS A 237 -3.45 -19.29 15.83
N LEU A 238 -3.72 -20.04 16.90
CA LEU A 238 -2.68 -20.42 17.88
C LEU A 238 -1.59 -21.33 17.31
N GLU A 239 -1.96 -22.29 16.46
CA GLU A 239 -0.98 -23.18 15.82
C GLU A 239 -0.08 -22.42 14.85
N LEU A 240 -0.59 -21.37 14.19
CA LEU A 240 0.24 -20.47 13.39
C LEU A 240 1.31 -19.82 14.27
N LEU A 241 0.94 -19.27 15.45
CA LEU A 241 1.92 -18.64 16.35
C LEU A 241 3.05 -19.61 16.74
N LYS A 242 2.70 -20.84 17.10
CA LYS A 242 3.68 -21.89 17.43
C LYS A 242 4.58 -22.21 16.25
N SER A 243 4.01 -22.35 15.06
CA SER A 243 4.79 -22.64 13.84
C SER A 243 5.78 -21.53 13.48
N LEU A 244 5.50 -20.29 13.89
CA LEU A 244 6.38 -19.12 13.71
C LEU A 244 7.47 -19.00 14.79
N GLY A 245 7.41 -19.83 15.85
CA GLY A 245 8.42 -19.87 16.91
C GLY A 245 7.96 -19.34 18.27
N ALA A 246 6.66 -19.08 18.47
CA ALA A 246 6.13 -18.78 19.80
C ALA A 246 6.18 -20.02 20.71
N ASP A 247 6.83 -19.90 21.86
CA ASP A 247 6.89 -20.94 22.89
C ASP A 247 5.57 -21.01 23.68
N LEU A 248 4.83 -19.88 23.77
CA LEU A 248 3.52 -19.79 24.41
C LEU A 248 2.52 -19.05 23.51
N ALA A 249 1.55 -19.77 22.96
CA ALA A 249 0.45 -19.19 22.19
C ALA A 249 -0.78 -18.97 23.10
N ILE A 250 -1.19 -17.72 23.26
CA ILE A 250 -2.22 -17.26 24.20
C ILE A 250 -3.50 -16.93 23.44
N ASP A 251 -4.61 -17.52 23.88
CA ASP A 251 -5.94 -17.20 23.35
C ASP A 251 -6.57 -16.07 24.15
N TYR A 252 -6.57 -14.86 23.59
CA TYR A 252 -7.08 -13.68 24.30
C TYR A 252 -8.60 -13.75 24.59
N ASN A 253 -9.33 -14.71 24.01
CA ASN A 253 -10.76 -14.93 24.31
C ASN A 253 -10.96 -15.81 25.55
N LYS A 254 -9.93 -16.51 26.00
CA LYS A 254 -10.00 -17.48 27.11
C LYS A 254 -9.23 -17.03 28.33
N GLU A 255 -8.14 -16.31 28.14
CA GLU A 255 -7.28 -15.84 29.22
C GLU A 255 -6.80 -14.42 28.97
N ASN A 256 -6.57 -13.67 30.04
CA ASN A 256 -6.05 -12.32 29.98
C ASN A 256 -4.53 -12.36 30.18
N PHE A 257 -3.78 -12.02 29.13
CA PHE A 257 -2.31 -12.00 29.16
C PHE A 257 -1.74 -11.06 30.25
N GLY A 258 -2.47 -10.01 30.63
CA GLY A 258 -2.04 -9.08 31.69
C GLY A 258 -2.01 -9.73 33.08
N ASP A 259 -2.80 -10.79 33.27
CA ASP A 259 -2.94 -11.49 34.55
C ASP A 259 -2.01 -12.72 34.63
N LEU A 260 -1.19 -12.96 33.60
CA LEU A 260 -0.19 -14.02 33.65
C LEU A 260 0.81 -13.77 34.79
N PRO A 261 1.20 -14.83 35.52
CA PRO A 261 2.17 -14.73 36.60
C PRO A 261 3.55 -14.36 36.06
N ASP A 262 3.91 -14.88 34.89
CA ASP A 262 5.14 -14.54 34.19
C ASP A 262 5.02 -13.18 33.50
N LYS A 263 6.02 -12.32 33.73
CA LYS A 263 6.19 -11.04 33.05
C LYS A 263 7.32 -11.12 32.02
N PHE A 264 7.32 -10.22 31.04
CA PHE A 264 8.24 -10.23 29.91
C PHE A 264 9.20 -9.04 29.93
N ASP A 265 10.42 -9.21 29.42
CA ASP A 265 11.39 -8.11 29.32
C ASP A 265 10.94 -7.07 28.27
N VAL A 266 10.27 -7.55 27.21
CA VAL A 266 9.67 -6.72 26.16
C VAL A 266 8.21 -7.12 25.95
N VAL A 267 7.32 -6.13 25.80
CA VAL A 267 5.98 -6.35 25.25
C VAL A 267 5.87 -5.56 23.95
N TYR A 268 5.56 -6.24 22.85
CA TYR A 268 5.35 -5.64 21.54
C TYR A 268 3.84 -5.59 21.25
N ASP A 269 3.28 -4.39 21.22
CA ASP A 269 1.85 -4.13 21.06
C ASP A 269 1.52 -3.68 19.63
N ALA A 270 1.06 -4.64 18.81
CA ALA A 270 0.56 -4.39 17.47
C ALA A 270 -0.98 -4.21 17.42
N VAL A 271 -1.64 -4.04 18.57
CA VAL A 271 -3.11 -3.98 18.68
C VAL A 271 -3.59 -2.65 19.29
N GLY A 272 -2.79 -2.01 20.14
CA GLY A 272 -3.15 -0.79 20.84
C GLY A 272 -3.81 -1.06 22.20
N GLN A 273 -3.36 -2.10 22.91
CA GLN A 273 -3.79 -2.47 24.25
C GLN A 273 -2.75 -2.08 25.33
N CYS A 274 -2.21 -0.87 25.23
CA CYS A 274 -1.10 -0.40 26.07
C CYS A 274 -1.37 -0.58 27.58
N ASP A 275 -2.57 -0.24 28.05
CA ASP A 275 -2.96 -0.37 29.48
C ASP A 275 -2.85 -1.80 30.02
N LYS A 276 -2.99 -2.81 29.15
CA LYS A 276 -2.78 -4.21 29.50
C LYS A 276 -1.32 -4.63 29.29
N ALA A 277 -0.68 -4.12 28.23
CA ALA A 277 0.72 -4.41 27.92
C ALA A 277 1.65 -4.01 29.08
N VAL A 278 1.43 -2.84 29.69
CA VAL A 278 2.23 -2.37 30.85
C VAL A 278 2.07 -3.24 32.11
N LYS A 279 1.02 -4.07 32.20
CA LYS A 279 0.85 -5.04 33.30
C LYS A 279 1.60 -6.35 33.04
N ALA A 280 1.98 -6.61 31.79
CA ALA A 280 2.67 -7.83 31.38
C ALA A 280 4.19 -7.66 31.28
N VAL A 281 4.69 -6.42 31.40
CA VAL A 281 6.13 -6.13 31.37
C VAL A 281 6.77 -6.28 32.76
N LYS A 282 8.03 -6.72 32.81
CA LYS A 282 8.85 -6.72 34.03
C LYS A 282 9.21 -5.29 34.45
N GLU A 283 9.56 -5.13 35.72
CA GLU A 283 10.22 -3.91 36.19
C GLU A 283 11.51 -3.66 35.38
N GLY A 284 11.70 -2.43 34.89
CA GLY A 284 12.81 -2.08 34.00
C GLY A 284 12.72 -2.63 32.57
N GLY A 285 11.65 -3.35 32.23
CA GLY A 285 11.35 -3.78 30.86
C GLY A 285 10.74 -2.68 30.01
N SER A 286 10.45 -3.00 28.75
CA SER A 286 9.97 -2.04 27.76
C SER A 286 8.67 -2.49 27.08
N VAL A 287 7.79 -1.53 26.81
CA VAL A 287 6.60 -1.75 25.97
C VAL A 287 6.75 -0.89 24.72
N VAL A 288 6.73 -1.54 23.55
CA VAL A 288 6.75 -0.87 22.26
C VAL A 288 5.39 -1.05 21.59
N ALA A 289 4.76 0.06 21.22
CA ALA A 289 3.52 0.06 20.45
C ALA A 289 3.76 0.62 19.05
N ILE A 290 2.94 0.19 18.09
CA ILE A 290 2.92 0.73 16.72
C ILE A 290 1.56 1.34 16.35
N ILE A 291 0.59 1.26 17.27
CA ILE A 291 -0.76 1.80 17.10
C ILE A 291 -1.35 2.13 18.48
N GLY A 292 -2.25 3.10 18.51
CA GLY A 292 -2.99 3.49 19.70
C GLY A 292 -2.23 4.44 20.63
N ALA A 293 -2.91 4.86 21.70
CA ALA A 293 -2.32 5.69 22.73
C ALA A 293 -1.38 4.86 23.61
N VAL A 294 -0.32 5.49 24.11
CA VAL A 294 0.66 4.87 25.00
C VAL A 294 0.74 5.58 26.34
N THR A 295 0.98 4.80 27.38
CA THR A 295 1.24 5.28 28.75
C THR A 295 2.60 4.78 29.20
N PRO A 296 3.43 5.60 29.88
CA PRO A 296 4.72 5.16 30.40
C PRO A 296 4.63 3.84 31.21
N PRO A 297 5.57 2.90 31.05
CA PRO A 297 6.85 3.01 30.33
C PRO A 297 6.75 2.74 28.82
N ALA A 298 5.55 2.64 28.24
CA ALA A 298 5.40 2.38 26.82
C ALA A 298 5.79 3.57 25.96
N PHE A 299 6.30 3.28 24.76
CA PHE A 299 6.54 4.26 23.71
C PHE A 299 5.95 3.79 22.38
N ILE A 300 5.66 4.74 21.50
CA ILE A 300 5.18 4.49 20.15
C ILE A 300 6.21 5.04 19.15
N PHE A 301 6.34 4.39 18.01
CA PHE A 301 7.14 4.89 16.90
C PHE A 301 6.49 4.59 15.55
N VAL A 302 6.87 5.35 14.54
CA VAL A 302 6.63 5.04 13.14
C VAL A 302 8.00 4.75 12.52
N VAL A 303 8.09 3.69 11.73
CA VAL A 303 9.35 3.28 11.12
C VAL A 303 9.82 4.32 10.11
N THR A 304 11.14 4.50 10.01
CA THR A 304 11.77 5.21 8.89
C THR A 304 12.32 4.16 7.95
N SER A 305 11.72 4.03 6.77
CA SER A 305 11.99 2.91 5.87
C SER A 305 13.30 3.09 5.11
N ASN A 306 14.05 1.99 4.95
CA ASN A 306 15.36 1.97 4.32
C ASN A 306 15.70 0.56 3.83
N GLY A 307 15.95 0.42 2.54
CA GLY A 307 16.28 -0.85 1.89
C GLY A 307 17.48 -1.58 2.52
N SER A 308 18.43 -0.87 3.14
CA SER A 308 19.56 -1.52 3.84
C SER A 308 19.14 -2.38 5.04
N VAL A 309 17.95 -2.14 5.62
CA VAL A 309 17.38 -3.01 6.65
C VAL A 309 16.98 -4.36 6.05
N LEU A 310 16.34 -4.32 4.88
CA LEU A 310 15.94 -5.50 4.13
C LEU A 310 17.16 -6.32 3.70
N GLU A 311 18.20 -5.66 3.19
CA GLU A 311 19.48 -6.30 2.84
C GLU A 311 20.11 -7.04 4.03
N LYS A 312 20.12 -6.43 5.22
CA LYS A 312 20.64 -7.06 6.45
C LYS A 312 19.84 -8.28 6.88
N LEU A 313 18.55 -8.32 6.56
CA LEU A 313 17.66 -9.44 6.89
C LEU A 313 17.62 -10.52 5.80
N ASN A 314 18.18 -10.26 4.61
CA ASN A 314 18.19 -11.18 3.48
C ASN A 314 18.69 -12.60 3.84
N PRO A 315 19.78 -12.79 4.63
CA PRO A 315 20.23 -14.14 4.99
C PRO A 315 19.17 -14.97 5.75
N PHE A 316 18.28 -14.32 6.51
CA PHE A 316 17.19 -15.00 7.24
C PHE A 316 16.01 -15.32 6.34
N LEU A 317 15.76 -14.47 5.33
CA LEU A 317 14.74 -14.68 4.30
C LEU A 317 15.15 -15.79 3.33
N GLU A 318 16.39 -15.79 2.85
CA GLU A 318 16.92 -16.81 1.92
C GLU A 318 17.05 -18.18 2.58
N SER A 319 17.43 -18.23 3.86
CA SER A 319 17.47 -19.49 4.61
C SER A 319 16.08 -20.01 5.01
N GLY A 320 15.02 -19.23 4.79
CA GLY A 320 13.66 -19.56 5.18
C GLY A 320 13.43 -19.60 6.70
N LYS A 321 14.34 -19.03 7.50
CA LYS A 321 14.14 -18.85 8.96
C LYS A 321 13.10 -17.78 9.24
N VAL A 322 13.06 -16.75 8.41
CA VAL A 322 12.00 -15.73 8.41
C VAL A 322 11.24 -15.88 7.10
N LYS A 323 9.93 -16.02 7.17
CA LYS A 323 9.05 -16.26 6.03
C LYS A 323 7.95 -15.21 5.98
N ALA A 324 7.54 -14.88 4.77
CA ALA A 324 6.30 -14.16 4.50
C ALA A 324 5.11 -14.99 4.99
N VAL A 325 4.12 -14.31 5.59
CA VAL A 325 2.82 -14.91 5.95
C VAL A 325 1.76 -14.14 5.18
N ILE A 326 1.35 -14.67 4.03
CA ILE A 326 0.29 -14.11 3.22
C ILE A 326 -1.05 -14.67 3.69
N ASP A 327 -2.07 -13.82 3.72
CA ASP A 327 -3.43 -14.23 4.06
C ASP A 327 -3.92 -15.30 3.07
N PRO A 328 -4.53 -16.41 3.54
CA PRO A 328 -4.94 -17.51 2.66
C PRO A 328 -6.06 -17.14 1.68
N LYS A 329 -6.75 -16.00 1.84
CA LYS A 329 -7.70 -15.49 0.84
C LYS A 329 -7.03 -14.71 -0.28
N GLY A 330 -5.76 -14.35 -0.13
CA GLY A 330 -4.95 -13.70 -1.15
C GLY A 330 -3.95 -14.67 -1.80
N PRO A 331 -3.11 -14.17 -2.72
CA PRO A 331 -3.07 -12.78 -3.18
C PRO A 331 -4.28 -12.41 -4.06
N PHE A 332 -4.71 -11.16 -4.01
CA PHE A 332 -5.85 -10.63 -4.78
C PHE A 332 -5.36 -9.97 -6.07
N PRO A 333 -6.01 -10.21 -7.22
CA PRO A 333 -5.70 -9.45 -8.43
C PRO A 333 -6.10 -7.99 -8.26
N PHE A 334 -5.45 -7.08 -9.01
CA PHE A 334 -5.67 -5.64 -8.93
C PHE A 334 -7.15 -5.22 -8.94
N TYR A 335 -7.96 -5.83 -9.81
CA TYR A 335 -9.38 -5.51 -9.95
C TYR A 335 -10.21 -5.89 -8.71
N GLN A 336 -9.67 -6.69 -7.79
CA GLN A 336 -10.26 -7.05 -6.49
C GLN A 336 -9.71 -6.22 -5.32
N THR A 337 -9.05 -5.08 -5.58
CA THR A 337 -8.51 -4.20 -4.54
C THR A 337 -9.56 -3.85 -3.47
N VAL A 338 -10.80 -3.52 -3.87
CA VAL A 338 -11.88 -3.19 -2.92
C VAL A 338 -12.21 -4.39 -2.01
N GLU A 339 -12.30 -5.61 -2.56
CA GLU A 339 -12.52 -6.83 -1.76
C GLU A 339 -11.37 -7.12 -0.80
N ALA A 340 -10.12 -6.90 -1.24
CA ALA A 340 -8.94 -7.05 -0.40
C ALA A 340 -8.99 -6.11 0.83
N PHE A 341 -9.34 -4.83 0.62
CA PHE A 341 -9.53 -3.87 1.71
C PHE A 341 -10.72 -4.24 2.60
N SER A 342 -11.87 -4.61 2.02
CA SER A 342 -13.03 -5.06 2.81
C SER A 342 -12.72 -6.28 3.68
N HIS A 343 -11.92 -7.25 3.19
CA HIS A 343 -11.47 -8.38 4.01
C HIS A 343 -10.56 -7.94 5.16
N LEU A 344 -9.64 -7.00 4.90
CA LEU A 344 -8.77 -6.44 5.93
C LEU A 344 -9.56 -5.74 7.04
N GLU A 345 -10.58 -4.94 6.67
CA GLU A 345 -11.46 -4.22 7.61
C GLU A 345 -12.26 -5.15 8.53
N THR A 346 -12.49 -6.41 8.15
CA THR A 346 -13.12 -7.39 9.05
C THR A 346 -12.27 -7.74 10.27
N GLY A 347 -10.98 -7.40 10.27
CA GLY A 347 -10.01 -7.80 11.29
C GLY A 347 -9.70 -9.29 11.30
N ARG A 348 -10.21 -10.05 10.32
CA ARG A 348 -10.02 -11.51 10.25
C ARG A 348 -8.75 -11.93 9.53
N ALA A 349 -8.08 -11.00 8.84
CA ALA A 349 -6.88 -11.29 8.08
C ALA A 349 -5.78 -11.97 8.93
N ILE A 350 -4.98 -12.81 8.28
CA ILE A 350 -3.81 -13.49 8.85
C ILE A 350 -2.59 -13.00 8.08
N GLY A 351 -1.59 -12.51 8.80
CA GLY A 351 -0.40 -11.94 8.17
C GLY A 351 -0.76 -10.76 7.27
N LYS A 352 -0.40 -10.84 5.99
CA LYS A 352 -0.50 -9.74 5.02
C LYS A 352 -1.45 -10.08 3.87
N VAL A 353 -2.35 -9.14 3.58
CA VAL A 353 -3.15 -9.14 2.35
C VAL A 353 -2.30 -8.53 1.25
N VAL A 354 -2.15 -9.24 0.13
CA VAL A 354 -1.32 -8.82 -1.01
C VAL A 354 -2.22 -8.60 -2.21
N ILE A 355 -1.99 -7.49 -2.92
CA ILE A 355 -2.63 -7.20 -4.21
C ILE A 355 -1.54 -7.28 -5.28
N TYR A 356 -1.82 -7.94 -6.41
CA TYR A 356 -0.90 -7.99 -7.54
C TYR A 356 -1.48 -7.22 -8.75
N PRO A 357 -0.74 -6.23 -9.29
CA PRO A 357 -1.20 -5.40 -10.41
C PRO A 357 -1.19 -6.13 -11.75
N VAL A 358 -0.36 -7.17 -11.91
CA VAL A 358 -0.12 -7.86 -13.19
C VAL A 358 -0.14 -9.38 -12.99
N PRO A 359 -0.87 -10.17 -13.81
CA PRO A 359 -0.93 -11.64 -13.72
C PRO A 359 0.41 -12.36 -13.70
#